data_AF-A0A534HYR9-F1
#
_entry.id   AF-A0A534HYR9-F1
#
_cell.length_a   1.000
_cell.length_b   1.000
_cell.length_c   1.000
_cell.angle_alpha   90.00
_cell.angle_beta   90.00
_cell.angle_gamma   90.00
#
_symmetry.space_group_name_H-M   'P 1'
#
loop_
_entity.id
_entity.type
_entity.pdbx_description
1 polymer ?
#
loop_
_entity_poly.entity_id
_entity_poly.type
_entity_poly.pdbx_seq_one_letter_code
_entity_poly.pdbx_strand_id
1 'polypeptide(L)'
;MLGAISAYATIVLGGTVRGTEAGGACPDWPLCHGSLVPNLADPLVAIEYAHRLAAAVTSVCLLLTFVAAVLWFRAQRGLVIPSFAALAILGTQVFIGALTVSSGLDWVIVTVHLALGTATFAASLAVALLSFVRLPPTLPGAAAPD
;
A
#
# COMPACT_ATOMS: atom_id res chain seq x y z
N MET A 1 1.34 9.90 -6.51
CA MET A 1 0.48 10.55 -5.49
C MET A 1 -0.62 9.64 -4.97
N LEU A 2 -1.44 9.01 -5.82
CA LEU A 2 -2.49 8.08 -5.38
C LEU A 2 -1.99 6.97 -4.44
N GLY A 3 -0.83 6.36 -4.74
CA GLY A 3 -0.20 5.38 -3.86
C GLY A 3 0.04 5.88 -2.44
N ALA A 4 0.63 7.07 -2.27
CA ALA A 4 0.89 7.67 -0.96
C ALA A 4 -0.39 8.00 -0.19
N ILE A 5 -1.41 8.54 -0.87
CA ILE A 5 -2.71 8.83 -0.26
C ILE A 5 -3.36 7.54 0.24
N SER A 6 -3.39 6.49 -0.59
CA SER A 6 -3.95 5.20 -0.22
C SER A 6 -3.18 4.52 0.92
N ALA A 7 -1.84 4.62 0.93
CA ALA A 7 -1.00 4.07 2.00
C ALA A 7 -1.27 4.77 3.33
N TYR A 8 -1.43 6.10 3.31
CA TYR A 8 -1.83 6.86 4.50
C TYR A 8 -3.22 6.45 5.01
N ALA A 9 -4.19 6.32 4.10
CA ALA A 9 -5.53 5.83 4.46
C ALA A 9 -5.48 4.42 5.06
N THR A 10 -4.63 3.53 4.53
CA THR A 10 -4.41 2.17 5.06
C THR A 10 -3.83 2.20 6.47
N ILE A 11 -2.91 3.13 6.77
CA ILE A 11 -2.36 3.31 8.14
C ILE A 11 -3.46 3.78 9.09
N VAL A 12 -4.28 4.76 8.69
CA VAL A 12 -5.40 5.24 9.52
C VAL A 12 -6.38 4.11 9.80
N LEU A 13 -6.79 3.37 8.77
CA LEU A 13 -7.67 2.20 8.94
C LEU A 13 -7.04 1.12 9.82
N GLY A 14 -5.74 0.85 9.66
CA GLY A 14 -5.02 -0.07 10.54
C GLY A 14 -5.04 0.38 12.00
N GLY A 15 -4.87 1.68 12.25
CA GLY A 15 -5.04 2.27 13.58
C GLY A 15 -6.46 2.08 14.12
N THR A 16 -7.49 2.24 13.29
CA THR A 16 -8.88 1.97 13.70
C THR A 16 -9.13 0.50 14.02
N VAL A 17 -8.55 -0.43 13.25
CA VAL A 17 -8.64 -1.88 13.52
C VAL A 17 -8.06 -2.19 14.91
N ARG A 18 -6.92 -1.59 15.27
CA ARG A 18 -6.32 -1.79 16.60
C ARG A 18 -7.11 -1.10 17.71
N GLY A 19 -7.58 0.12 17.48
CA GLY A 19 -8.33 0.89 18.48
C GLY A 19 -9.74 0.35 18.77
N THR A 20 -10.32 -0.43 17.84
CA THR A 20 -11.63 -1.07 18.00
C THR A 20 -11.54 -2.57 18.30
N GLU A 21 -10.32 -3.09 18.48
CA GLU A 21 -10.04 -4.53 18.67
C GLU A 21 -10.55 -5.43 17.53
N ALA A 22 -10.84 -4.85 16.35
CA ALA A 22 -11.33 -5.56 15.18
C ALA A 22 -10.28 -6.46 14.50
N GLY A 23 -9.03 -6.46 14.96
CA GLY A 23 -7.93 -7.16 14.27
C GLY A 23 -8.04 -8.69 14.21
N GLY A 24 -8.93 -9.28 15.02
CA GLY A 24 -9.23 -10.71 14.99
C GLY A 24 -10.62 -11.03 14.43
N ALA A 25 -11.29 -10.07 13.81
CA ALA A 25 -12.64 -10.25 13.29
C ALA A 25 -12.66 -11.19 12.07
N CYS A 26 -11.60 -11.19 11.26
CA CYS A 26 -11.39 -12.13 10.17
C CYS A 26 -10.28 -13.15 10.53
N PRO A 27 -10.62 -14.41 10.86
CA PRO A 27 -9.66 -15.40 11.36
C PRO A 27 -8.72 -15.96 10.28
N ASP A 28 -9.07 -15.79 9.01
CA ASP A 28 -8.34 -16.26 7.85
C ASP A 28 -7.79 -15.09 7.02
N TRP A 29 -6.80 -15.39 6.18
CA TRP A 29 -6.24 -14.51 5.16
C TRP A 29 -5.78 -15.39 3.99
N PRO A 30 -6.06 -15.05 2.72
CA PRO A 30 -6.60 -13.78 2.23
C PRO A 30 -8.12 -13.64 2.30
N LEU A 31 -8.85 -14.74 2.54
CA LEU A 31 -10.30 -14.72 2.73
C LEU A 31 -10.67 -14.21 4.13
N CYS A 32 -11.94 -13.90 4.35
CA CYS A 32 -12.51 -13.63 5.67
C CYS A 32 -13.78 -14.48 5.83
N HIS A 33 -13.79 -15.38 6.81
CA HIS A 33 -14.79 -16.44 6.97
C HIS A 33 -14.96 -17.28 5.70
N GLY A 34 -13.85 -17.59 5.01
CA GLY A 34 -13.88 -18.39 3.77
C GLY A 34 -14.50 -17.67 2.57
N SER A 35 -14.79 -16.37 2.66
CA SER A 35 -15.35 -15.56 1.58
C SER A 35 -14.42 -14.41 1.20
N LEU A 36 -14.38 -14.06 -0.09
CA LEU A 36 -13.63 -12.88 -0.55
C LEU A 36 -14.33 -11.58 -0.17
N VAL A 37 -15.67 -11.58 -0.18
CA VAL A 37 -16.52 -10.49 0.31
C VAL A 37 -17.35 -11.07 1.46
N PRO A 38 -16.98 -10.81 2.73
CA PRO A 38 -17.68 -11.37 3.88
C PRO A 38 -19.01 -10.66 4.14
N ASN A 39 -19.80 -11.19 5.08
CA ASN A 39 -21.00 -10.51 5.56
C ASN A 39 -20.59 -9.31 6.43
N LEU A 40 -20.91 -8.10 5.97
CA LEU A 40 -20.58 -6.83 6.63
C LEU A 40 -21.61 -6.39 7.68
N ALA A 41 -22.53 -7.28 8.08
CA ALA A 41 -23.48 -6.99 9.16
C ALA A 41 -22.81 -6.79 10.52
N ASP A 42 -21.66 -7.45 10.74
CA ASP A 42 -20.82 -7.21 11.91
C ASP A 42 -19.90 -6.00 11.67
N PRO A 43 -20.00 -4.93 12.47
CA PRO A 43 -19.15 -3.74 12.34
C PRO A 43 -17.65 -4.04 12.45
N LEU A 44 -17.24 -5.01 13.27
CA LEU A 44 -15.81 -5.34 13.44
C LEU A 44 -15.25 -6.00 12.18
N VAL A 45 -16.02 -6.91 11.57
CA VAL A 45 -15.68 -7.51 10.27
C VAL A 45 -15.60 -6.44 9.20
N ALA A 46 -16.53 -5.47 9.21
CA ALA A 46 -16.52 -4.37 8.24
C ALA A 46 -15.27 -3.48 8.38
N ILE A 47 -14.83 -3.19 9.60
CA ILE A 47 -13.62 -2.39 9.86
C ILE A 47 -12.36 -3.13 9.39
N GLU A 48 -12.20 -4.41 9.74
CA GLU A 48 -11.03 -5.18 9.30
C GLU A 48 -11.03 -5.35 7.76
N TYR A 49 -12.18 -5.66 7.17
CA TYR A 49 -12.31 -5.77 5.73
C TYR A 49 -12.01 -4.45 5.00
N ALA A 50 -12.43 -3.31 5.55
CA ALA A 50 -12.09 -2.00 4.98
C ALA A 50 -10.58 -1.73 4.97
N HIS A 51 -9.87 -2.11 6.04
CA HIS A 51 -8.40 -2.06 6.06
C HIS A 51 -7.77 -2.97 4.99
N ARG A 52 -8.25 -4.21 4.84
CA ARG A 52 -7.78 -5.16 3.82
C ARG A 52 -8.02 -4.63 2.40
N LEU A 53 -9.18 -4.01 2.15
CA LEU A 53 -9.51 -3.40 0.86
C LEU A 53 -8.60 -2.19 0.56
N ALA A 54 -8.34 -1.32 1.55
CA ALA A 54 -7.42 -0.21 1.39
C ALA A 54 -5.99 -0.69 1.09
N ALA A 55 -5.52 -1.74 1.77
CA ALA A 55 -4.24 -2.37 1.49
C ALA A 55 -4.15 -2.94 0.07
N ALA A 56 -5.23 -3.54 -0.44
CA ALA A 56 -5.32 -4.01 -1.83
C ALA A 56 -5.24 -2.85 -2.83
N VAL A 57 -5.96 -1.75 -2.58
CA VAL A 57 -5.88 -0.53 -3.41
C VAL A 57 -4.47 0.04 -3.41
N THR A 58 -3.82 0.15 -2.25
CA THR A 58 -2.42 0.57 -2.14
C THR A 58 -1.51 -0.34 -2.95
N SER A 59 -1.75 -1.65 -2.90
CA SER A 59 -0.95 -2.63 -3.65
C SER A 59 -1.06 -2.44 -5.15
N VAL A 60 -2.28 -2.25 -5.66
CA VAL A 60 -2.52 -1.95 -7.08
C VAL A 60 -1.86 -0.62 -7.46
N CYS A 61 -2.01 0.44 -6.66
CA CYS A 61 -1.42 1.74 -6.95
C CYS A 61 0.11 1.70 -7.03
N LEU A 62 0.78 1.00 -6.10
CA LEU A 62 2.24 0.88 -6.10
C LEU A 62 2.73 0.00 -7.26
N LEU A 63 2.02 -1.10 -7.56
CA LEU A 63 2.33 -1.94 -8.71
C LEU A 63 2.23 -1.15 -10.02
N LEU A 64 1.13 -0.42 -10.23
CA LEU A 64 0.94 0.42 -11.41
C LEU A 64 2.00 1.54 -11.49
N THR A 65 2.41 2.10 -10.35
CA THR A 65 3.50 3.09 -10.30
C THR A 65 4.82 2.49 -10.77
N PHE A 66 5.16 1.28 -10.30
CA PHE A 66 6.37 0.59 -10.73
C PHE A 66 6.32 0.21 -12.22
N VAL A 67 5.20 -0.34 -12.69
CA VAL A 67 4.99 -0.67 -14.11
C VAL A 67 5.13 0.59 -14.97
N ALA A 68 4.50 1.69 -14.59
CA ALA A 68 4.62 2.97 -15.28
C ALA A 68 6.08 3.48 -15.33
N ALA A 69 6.80 3.36 -14.20
CA ALA A 69 8.21 3.75 -14.11
C ALA A 69 9.08 2.92 -15.08
N VAL A 70 8.84 1.62 -15.21
CA VAL A 70 9.59 0.74 -16.11
C VAL A 70 9.20 0.96 -17.57
N LEU A 71 7.92 1.14 -17.88
CA LEU A 71 7.46 1.28 -19.27
C LEU A 71 7.82 2.64 -19.88
N TRP A 72 7.61 3.73 -19.14
CA TRP A 72 7.79 5.10 -19.67
C TRP A 72 9.08 5.77 -19.21
N PHE A 73 9.65 5.37 -18.06
CA PHE A 73 10.76 6.08 -17.43
C PHE A 73 12.00 5.20 -17.19
N ARG A 74 12.18 4.11 -17.95
CA ARG A 74 13.32 3.17 -17.81
C ARG A 74 14.70 3.80 -17.83
N ALA A 75 14.88 4.92 -18.53
CA ALA A 75 16.15 5.65 -18.56
C ALA A 75 16.45 6.38 -17.24
N GLN A 76 15.41 6.73 -16.48
CA GLN A 76 15.51 7.46 -15.23
C GLN A 76 15.61 6.48 -14.05
N ARG A 77 16.80 5.89 -13.87
CA ARG A 77 17.06 4.95 -12.75
C ARG A 77 16.70 5.52 -11.37
N GLY A 78 16.77 6.84 -11.21
CA GLY A 78 16.36 7.55 -10.00
C GLY A 78 14.85 7.54 -9.71
N LEU A 79 14.00 7.06 -10.62
CA LEU A 79 12.57 6.80 -10.40
C LEU A 79 12.26 5.30 -10.36
N VAL A 80 12.90 4.50 -11.22
CA VAL A 80 12.67 3.06 -11.31
C VAL A 80 13.12 2.33 -10.04
N ILE A 81 14.33 2.57 -9.56
CA ILE A 81 14.89 1.92 -8.36
C ILE A 81 14.03 2.20 -7.12
N PRO A 82 13.67 3.46 -6.77
CA PRO A 82 12.84 3.69 -5.60
C PRO A 82 11.41 3.17 -5.78
N SER A 83 10.86 3.14 -6.99
CA SER A 83 9.54 2.52 -7.24
C SER A 83 9.57 1.00 -7.00
N PHE A 84 10.64 0.33 -7.41
CA PHE A 84 10.85 -1.09 -7.10
C PHE A 84 11.03 -1.31 -5.59
N ALA A 85 11.85 -0.49 -4.93
CA ALA A 85 12.07 -0.59 -3.49
C ALA A 85 10.75 -0.40 -2.70
N ALA A 86 9.91 0.56 -3.08
CA ALA A 86 8.60 0.77 -2.48
C ALA A 86 7.69 -0.46 -2.65
N LEU A 87 7.69 -1.08 -3.83
CA LEU A 87 6.93 -2.30 -4.09
C LEU A 87 7.46 -3.50 -3.29
N ALA A 88 8.78 -3.63 -3.13
CA ALA A 88 9.39 -4.69 -2.33
C ALA A 88 9.05 -4.54 -0.84
N ILE A 89 9.12 -3.32 -0.29
CA ILE A 89 8.71 -3.03 1.09
C ILE A 89 7.24 -3.38 1.30
N LEU A 90 6.37 -2.99 0.37
CA LEU A 90 4.94 -3.34 0.39
C LEU A 90 4.72 -4.86 0.33
N GLY A 91 5.48 -5.60 -0.48
CA GLY A 91 5.39 -7.06 -0.53
C GLY A 91 5.67 -7.70 0.83
N THR A 92 6.72 -7.24 1.50
CA THR A 92 7.02 -7.64 2.88
C THR A 92 5.91 -7.22 3.84
N GLN A 93 5.36 -6.01 3.70
CA GLN A 93 4.25 -5.51 4.52
C GLN A 93 3.01 -6.39 4.44
N VAL A 94 2.61 -6.81 3.22
CA VAL A 94 1.46 -7.71 3.02
C VAL A 94 1.70 -9.06 3.66
N PHE A 95 2.91 -9.61 3.52
CA PHE A 95 3.29 -10.87 4.17
C PHE A 95 3.24 -10.78 5.71
N ILE A 96 3.81 -9.74 6.30
CA ILE A 96 3.73 -9.51 7.75
C ILE A 96 2.27 -9.26 8.21
N GLY A 97 1.44 -8.66 7.36
CA GLY A 97 0.00 -8.50 7.63
C GLY A 97 -0.72 -9.84 7.73
N ALA A 98 -0.45 -10.77 6.82
CA ALA A 98 -0.98 -12.13 6.91
C ALA A 98 -0.47 -12.89 8.16
N LEU A 99 0.80 -12.68 8.54
CA LEU A 99 1.35 -13.23 9.78
C LEU A 99 0.69 -12.65 11.03
N THR A 100 0.25 -11.39 10.99
CA THR A 100 -0.45 -10.75 12.11
C THR A 100 -1.75 -11.47 12.48
N VAL A 101 -2.49 -11.94 11.47
CA VAL A 101 -3.74 -12.70 11.68
C VAL A 101 -3.44 -14.09 12.22
N SER A 102 -2.49 -14.80 11.60
CA SER A 102 -2.16 -16.19 11.97
C SER A 102 -1.38 -16.33 13.28
N SER A 103 -0.72 -15.28 13.75
CA SER A 103 -0.01 -15.27 15.05
C SER A 103 -0.89 -14.94 16.24
N GLY A 104 -2.20 -14.71 16.05
CA GLY A 104 -3.09 -14.27 17.12
C GLY A 104 -2.76 -12.85 17.60
N LEU A 105 -2.36 -11.97 16.67
CA LEU A 105 -2.06 -10.55 16.95
C LEU A 105 -0.85 -10.32 17.85
N ASP A 106 0.19 -11.17 17.75
CA ASP A 106 1.45 -11.00 18.47
C ASP A 106 1.98 -9.57 18.34
N TRP A 107 2.28 -8.94 19.48
CA TRP A 107 2.60 -7.53 19.56
C TRP A 107 3.88 -7.15 18.80
N VAL A 108 4.86 -8.06 18.68
CA VAL A 108 6.08 -7.83 17.91
C VAL A 108 5.72 -7.80 16.43
N ILE A 109 4.98 -8.79 15.95
CA ILE A 109 4.56 -8.88 14.54
C ILE A 109 3.72 -7.67 14.15
N VAL A 110 2.78 -7.25 15.01
CA VAL A 110 1.95 -6.06 14.81
C VAL A 110 2.79 -4.79 14.76
N THR A 111 3.79 -4.66 15.63
CA THR A 111 4.69 -3.50 15.65
C THR A 111 5.53 -3.45 14.37
N VAL A 112 6.06 -4.60 13.94
CA VAL A 112 6.80 -4.72 12.68
C VAL A 112 5.90 -4.38 11.49
N HIS A 113 4.64 -4.83 11.50
CA HIS A 113 3.64 -4.48 10.50
C HIS A 113 3.39 -2.97 10.43
N LEU A 114 3.27 -2.28 11.56
CA LEU A 114 3.11 -0.83 11.58
C LEU A 114 4.37 -0.11 11.05
N ALA A 115 5.55 -0.57 11.44
CA ALA A 115 6.82 0.01 10.99
C ALA A 115 6.99 -0.13 9.46
N LEU A 116 6.72 -1.31 8.91
CA LEU A 116 6.75 -1.57 7.47
C LEU A 116 5.64 -0.81 6.71
N GLY A 117 4.46 -0.67 7.29
CA GLY A 117 3.38 0.16 6.74
C GLY A 117 3.80 1.62 6.63
N THR A 118 4.44 2.15 7.68
CA THR A 118 5.00 3.50 7.70
C THR A 118 6.13 3.66 6.66
N ALA A 119 7.01 2.67 6.54
CA ALA A 119 8.06 2.66 5.51
C ALA A 119 7.47 2.64 4.09
N THR A 120 6.37 1.89 3.87
CA THR A 120 5.65 1.85 2.59
C THR A 120 5.09 3.23 2.23
N PHE A 121 4.43 3.89 3.20
CA PHE A 121 3.95 5.27 3.02
C PHE A 121 5.09 6.22 2.67
N ALA A 122 6.17 6.23 3.46
CA ALA A 122 7.32 7.09 3.23
C ALA A 122 7.96 6.86 1.84
N ALA A 123 8.15 5.60 1.45
CA ALA A 123 8.72 5.24 0.15
C ALA A 123 7.81 5.70 -1.01
N SER A 124 6.50 5.47 -0.90
CA SER A 124 5.54 5.90 -1.93
C SER A 124 5.43 7.43 -2.05
N LEU A 125 5.55 8.16 -0.93
CA LEU A 125 5.61 9.61 -0.92
C LEU A 125 6.90 10.11 -1.56
N ALA A 126 8.05 9.51 -1.23
CA ALA A 126 9.34 9.85 -1.82
C ALA A 126 9.34 9.65 -3.34
N VAL A 127 8.82 8.52 -3.85
CA VAL A 127 8.66 8.27 -5.29
C VAL A 127 7.81 9.37 -5.93
N ALA A 128 6.71 9.73 -5.29
CA ALA A 128 5.80 10.74 -5.83
C ALA A 128 6.44 12.15 -5.85
N LEU A 129 7.21 12.52 -4.84
CA LEU A 129 7.99 13.78 -4.84
C LEU A 129 9.10 13.76 -5.90
N LEU A 130 9.84 12.65 -6.01
CA LEU A 130 10.88 12.48 -7.03
C LEU A 130 10.32 12.57 -8.45
N SER A 131 9.10 12.07 -8.69
CA SER A 131 8.44 12.22 -9.98
C SER A 131 8.12 13.66 -10.36
N PHE A 132 7.95 14.58 -9.39
CA PHE A 132 7.76 16.00 -9.69
C PHE A 132 9.08 16.74 -9.89
N VAL A 133 10.12 16.37 -9.16
CA VAL A 133 11.43 17.04 -9.25
C VAL A 133 12.21 16.61 -10.49
N ARG A 134 12.14 15.33 -10.87
CA ARG A 134 12.95 14.76 -11.96
C ARG A 134 12.26 14.75 -13.31
N LEU A 135 10.95 14.97 -13.35
CA LEU A 135 10.16 15.04 -14.57
C LEU A 135 9.75 16.50 -14.82
N PRO A 136 10.46 17.27 -15.66
CA PRO A 136 9.94 18.55 -16.12
C PRO A 136 8.63 18.30 -16.90
N PRO A 137 7.63 19.19 -16.80
CA PRO A 137 6.38 19.07 -17.55
C PRO A 137 6.62 19.40 -19.03
N THR A 138 7.27 18.50 -19.76
CA THR A 138 7.25 18.54 -21.22
C THR A 138 6.07 17.68 -21.69
N LEU A 139 4.95 18.35 -21.97
CA LEU A 139 3.91 17.76 -22.78
C LEU A 139 4.54 17.30 -24.11
N PRO A 140 4.30 16.06 -24.57
CA PRO A 140 4.64 15.66 -25.92
C PRO A 140 3.73 16.42 -26.89
N GLY A 141 4.20 17.56 -27.40
CA GLY A 141 3.42 18.38 -28.33
C GLY A 141 3.95 19.78 -28.65
N ALA A 142 4.88 20.36 -27.88
CA ALA A 142 5.51 21.62 -28.25
C ALA A 142 6.67 21.39 -29.24
N ALA A 143 6.32 20.96 -30.46
CA ALA A 143 7.20 21.17 -31.60
C ALA A 143 7.39 22.68 -31.75
N ALA A 144 8.65 23.13 -31.69
CA ALA A 144 8.99 24.50 -32.08
C ALA A 144 8.61 24.67 -33.56
N PRO A 145 7.86 25.72 -33.94
CA PRO A 145 7.76 26.08 -35.35
C PRO A 145 9.10 26.69 -35.78
N ASP A 146 9.67 26.09 -36.83
CA ASP A 146 10.79 26.63 -37.61
C ASP A 146 10.37 27.90 -38.37
#